data_AF-A0A8C8BR26-F1
#
_entry.id   AF-A0A8C8BR26-F1
#
_cell.length_a   1.000
_cell.length_b   1.000
_cell.length_c   1.000
_cell.angle_alpha   90.00
_cell.angle_beta   90.00
_cell.angle_gamma   90.00
#
_symmetry.space_group_name_H-M   'P 1'
#
loop_
_entity.id
_entity.type
_entity.pdbx_description
1 polymer ?
#
loop_
_entity_poly.entity_id
_entity_poly.type
_entity_poly.pdbx_seq_one_letter_code
_entity_poly.pdbx_strand_id
1 'polypeptide(L)'
;MGSKIIADAVQFSKMLRSLQDDCKDSCIYEEDIQILRVNGGKHLHNIYTGDRPVFICEKTAPQIDPEDDKMDETHSDDETHSDDETNHEVKIELGPQPLTIMKARQLLSWYTMSQNSIVSPAVSPADLLPPAVSPAPLLPLWVRCDMADPAGTTWLGAETACTGNKVSGVKLYSVTCAGSTVDKGAFITLDELKQEHKRRHHPSLVKGTAQYNLFGSTVVEKTAIESQSSVTVDFRWSHVETILETPPLSSMATLNIKVSSGDMRSPMYLLYRELEFLQMLADGLRTGETEWMEPVDSRSAVQMTREYLDGRMVTFQTFCHLSISNILTVFFLFHHYFSISGVTSYQDVGDCLKMVIKALQYGDIKPWIHRDSSSSLSKLILQSYHHQMDHVSLTGLTPVHMLLEMGLDKMRKDYINYLIGQDLTTLNHLSYYLSTVEDLQEQVIRLRKLHHLLEIMVTCSTFLCLPYDRLFLLTQLCLQYYKTCPYDEDHEFKLQIKPALISHFYQKEQAVFWGVEVSSGNGPREVKTSLLLSDKPLVEHIIFETGEIPSSPPDIMLCSSQTSSKVLSVFHLHME
;
A
#
# COMPACT_ATOMS: atom_id res chain seq x y z
N MET A 1 5.39 -36.74 -36.29
CA MET A 1 5.87 -35.62 -35.45
C MET A 1 4.88 -34.47 -35.38
N GLY A 2 4.42 -33.89 -36.50
CA GLY A 2 3.49 -32.74 -36.48
C GLY A 2 2.15 -32.97 -35.76
N SER A 3 1.57 -34.18 -35.85
CA SER A 3 0.31 -34.52 -35.17
C SER A 3 0.40 -34.50 -33.64
N LYS A 4 1.55 -34.89 -33.07
CA LYS A 4 1.78 -34.87 -31.62
C LYS A 4 1.87 -33.43 -31.10
N ILE A 5 2.61 -32.56 -31.78
CA ILE A 5 2.77 -31.15 -31.41
C ILE A 5 1.42 -30.43 -31.40
N ILE A 6 0.55 -30.71 -32.37
CA ILE A 6 -0.79 -30.14 -32.44
C ILE A 6 -1.66 -30.67 -31.28
N ALA A 7 -1.58 -31.98 -30.98
CA ALA A 7 -2.30 -32.56 -29.85
C ALA A 7 -1.86 -31.94 -28.50
N ASP A 8 -0.56 -31.78 -28.30
CA ASP A 8 0.02 -31.15 -27.09
C ASP A 8 -0.45 -29.69 -26.96
N ALA A 9 -0.45 -28.92 -28.05
CA ALA A 9 -0.97 -27.54 -28.06
C ALA A 9 -2.48 -27.46 -27.77
N VAL A 10 -3.27 -28.40 -28.28
CA VAL A 10 -4.70 -28.52 -27.98
C VAL A 10 -4.92 -28.89 -26.51
N GLN A 11 -4.12 -29.80 -25.95
CA GLN A 11 -4.22 -30.18 -24.53
C GLN A 11 -3.85 -29.01 -23.63
N PHE A 12 -2.76 -28.32 -23.93
CA PHE A 12 -2.31 -27.14 -23.19
C PHE A 12 -3.38 -26.04 -23.19
N SER A 13 -3.95 -25.72 -24.35
CA SER A 13 -5.02 -24.72 -24.45
C SER A 13 -6.33 -25.10 -23.75
N LYS A 14 -6.70 -26.38 -23.75
CA LYS A 14 -7.85 -26.88 -22.96
C LYS A 14 -7.65 -26.69 -21.47
N MET A 15 -6.43 -26.96 -20.99
CA MET A 15 -6.08 -26.73 -19.57
C MET A 15 -6.16 -25.24 -19.22
N LEU A 16 -5.55 -24.35 -20.02
CA LEU A 16 -5.62 -22.91 -19.77
C LEU A 16 -7.06 -22.40 -19.76
N ARG A 17 -7.90 -22.93 -20.64
CA ARG A 17 -9.32 -22.60 -20.69
C ARG A 17 -10.06 -23.08 -19.44
N SER A 18 -9.81 -24.31 -18.98
CA SER A 18 -10.38 -24.79 -17.70
C SER A 18 -9.94 -23.93 -16.52
N LEU A 19 -8.67 -23.51 -16.47
CA LEU A 19 -8.18 -22.61 -15.42
C LEU A 19 -8.88 -21.23 -15.47
N GLN A 20 -9.16 -20.73 -16.67
CA GLN A 20 -9.89 -19.47 -16.90
C GLN A 20 -11.36 -19.58 -16.48
N ASP A 21 -12.05 -20.62 -16.96
CA ASP A 21 -13.49 -20.81 -16.84
C ASP A 21 -13.88 -21.24 -15.40
N ASP A 22 -13.09 -22.12 -14.77
CA ASP A 22 -13.32 -22.59 -13.40
C ASP A 22 -12.92 -21.57 -12.33
N CYS A 23 -12.26 -20.48 -12.73
CA CYS A 23 -11.74 -19.45 -11.84
C CYS A 23 -10.83 -19.96 -10.70
N LYS A 24 -10.00 -20.96 -11.01
CA LYS A 24 -8.97 -21.48 -10.09
C LYS A 24 -7.71 -20.60 -10.14
N ASP A 25 -7.02 -20.50 -9.01
CA ASP A 25 -5.83 -19.65 -8.87
C ASP A 25 -4.55 -20.30 -9.42
N SER A 26 -4.49 -21.64 -9.44
CA SER A 26 -3.34 -22.36 -10.00
C SER A 26 -3.70 -23.77 -10.47
N CYS A 27 -2.84 -24.33 -11.32
CA CYS A 27 -2.81 -25.75 -11.64
C CYS A 27 -1.37 -26.21 -11.92
N ILE A 28 -1.16 -27.53 -11.82
CA ILE A 28 0.09 -28.17 -12.21
C ILE A 28 -0.08 -28.72 -13.62
N TYR A 29 0.87 -28.43 -14.50
CA TYR A 29 0.96 -28.91 -15.87
C TYR A 29 2.28 -29.69 -16.01
N GLU A 30 2.23 -30.95 -16.43
CA GLU A 30 3.38 -31.86 -16.31
C GLU A 30 3.87 -31.98 -14.83
N GLU A 31 4.94 -32.73 -14.54
CA GLU A 31 5.37 -32.96 -13.14
C GLU A 31 6.10 -31.74 -12.53
N ASP A 32 6.61 -30.83 -13.37
CA ASP A 32 7.57 -29.79 -12.99
C ASP A 32 7.13 -28.36 -13.32
N ILE A 33 5.95 -28.14 -13.92
CA ILE A 33 5.46 -26.80 -14.26
C ILE A 33 4.19 -26.45 -13.50
N GLN A 34 4.22 -25.31 -12.81
CA GLN A 34 3.06 -24.70 -12.20
C GLN A 34 2.56 -23.54 -13.07
N ILE A 35 1.25 -23.42 -13.20
CA ILE A 35 0.58 -22.36 -13.95
C ILE A 35 -0.33 -21.62 -12.98
N LEU A 36 0.00 -20.37 -12.73
CA LEU A 36 -0.74 -19.49 -11.85
C LEU A 36 -1.63 -18.56 -12.67
N ARG A 37 -2.84 -18.29 -12.19
CA ARG A 37 -3.67 -17.19 -12.66
C ARG A 37 -3.57 -16.05 -11.66
N VAL A 38 -2.91 -14.97 -12.05
CA VAL A 38 -2.62 -13.85 -11.13
C VAL A 38 -3.06 -12.50 -11.70
N ASN A 39 -3.13 -11.49 -10.84
CA ASN A 39 -3.30 -10.11 -11.28
C ASN A 39 -2.00 -9.59 -11.92
N GLY A 40 -2.04 -9.25 -13.22
CA GLY A 40 -0.87 -8.79 -13.97
C GLY A 40 -0.25 -7.52 -13.41
N GLY A 41 -1.06 -6.62 -12.83
CA GLY A 41 -0.58 -5.38 -12.23
C GLY A 41 0.34 -5.57 -11.01
N LYS A 42 0.27 -6.72 -10.33
CA LYS A 42 1.08 -7.01 -9.14
C LYS A 42 2.42 -7.66 -9.50
N HIS A 43 2.42 -8.68 -10.36
CA HIS A 43 3.62 -9.49 -10.65
C HIS A 43 4.42 -9.07 -11.89
N LEU A 44 3.80 -8.29 -12.79
CA LEU A 44 4.44 -7.76 -13.99
C LEU A 44 4.40 -6.24 -13.98
N HIS A 45 4.42 -5.65 -12.78
CA HIS A 45 4.43 -4.20 -12.59
C HIS A 45 5.59 -3.59 -13.39
N ASN A 46 5.34 -2.53 -14.14
CA ASN A 46 6.25 -1.88 -15.11
C ASN A 46 6.51 -2.61 -16.44
N ILE A 47 6.16 -3.89 -16.57
CA ILE A 47 6.35 -4.70 -17.80
C ILE A 47 5.04 -4.81 -18.59
N TYR A 48 3.91 -4.99 -17.90
CA TYR A 48 2.60 -5.16 -18.50
C TYR A 48 1.64 -4.04 -18.07
N THR A 49 1.09 -3.30 -19.03
CA THR A 49 0.27 -2.10 -18.79
C THR A 49 -1.23 -2.38 -18.61
N GLY A 50 -1.63 -3.58 -18.18
CA GLY A 50 -3.03 -3.97 -18.07
C GLY A 50 -3.42 -4.52 -16.70
N ASP A 51 -4.55 -4.07 -16.15
CA ASP A 51 -5.15 -4.58 -14.91
C ASP A 51 -5.87 -5.94 -15.10
N ARG A 52 -5.64 -6.60 -16.23
CA ARG A 52 -6.27 -7.89 -16.54
C ARG A 52 -5.48 -9.03 -15.90
N PRO A 53 -6.16 -10.11 -15.48
CA PRO A 53 -5.46 -11.30 -15.01
C PRO A 53 -4.63 -11.91 -16.14
N VAL A 54 -3.51 -12.52 -15.76
CA VAL A 54 -2.57 -13.18 -16.67
C VAL A 54 -2.26 -14.57 -16.15
N PHE A 55 -1.81 -15.45 -17.04
CA PHE A 55 -1.21 -16.72 -16.65
C PHE A 55 0.30 -16.56 -16.48
N ILE A 56 0.85 -17.10 -15.40
CA ILE A 56 2.30 -17.18 -15.18
C ILE A 56 2.70 -18.65 -15.08
N CYS A 57 3.63 -19.08 -15.94
CA CYS A 57 4.26 -20.38 -15.86
C CYS A 57 5.59 -20.28 -15.11
N GLU A 58 5.79 -21.19 -14.18
CA GLU A 58 7.02 -21.33 -13.38
C GLU A 58 7.30 -22.79 -13.05
N LYS A 59 8.48 -23.07 -12.50
CA LYS A 59 8.85 -24.42 -12.08
C LYS A 59 8.23 -24.72 -10.70
N THR A 60 7.68 -25.92 -10.54
CA THR A 60 7.14 -26.37 -9.24
C THR A 60 8.25 -26.36 -8.18
N ALA A 61 8.00 -25.72 -7.04
CA ALA A 61 8.95 -25.72 -5.92
C ALA A 61 9.15 -27.16 -5.41
N PRO A 62 10.39 -27.59 -5.12
CA PRO A 62 10.62 -28.89 -4.51
C PRO A 62 9.92 -28.94 -3.15
N GLN A 63 9.06 -29.94 -2.94
CA GLN A 63 8.62 -30.27 -1.59
C GLN A 63 9.83 -30.85 -0.86
N ILE A 64 10.34 -30.13 0.14
CA ILE A 64 11.27 -30.72 1.10
C ILE A 64 10.41 -31.61 2.00
N ASP A 65 10.41 -32.91 1.73
CA ASP A 65 9.82 -33.89 2.64
C ASP A 65 10.63 -33.88 3.94
N PRO A 66 10.00 -33.75 5.12
CA PRO A 66 10.70 -33.69 6.41
C PRO A 66 11.31 -35.04 6.85
N GLU A 67 11.38 -36.05 5.97
CA GLU A 67 11.77 -37.41 6.35
C GLU A 67 13.20 -37.82 5.96
N ASP A 68 13.95 -37.01 5.19
CA ASP A 68 15.28 -37.40 4.70
C ASP A 68 16.48 -36.94 5.57
N ASP A 69 16.22 -36.35 6.74
CA ASP A 69 17.26 -36.03 7.75
C ASP A 69 17.43 -37.16 8.78
N LYS A 70 17.56 -38.39 8.29
CA LYS A 70 18.02 -39.53 9.10
C LYS A 70 19.21 -40.20 8.45
N MET A 71 20.39 -39.61 8.64
CA MET A 71 21.66 -40.29 8.41
C MET A 71 22.36 -40.55 9.74
N ASP A 72 22.37 -41.85 10.10
CA ASP A 72 23.27 -42.55 11.04
C ASP A 72 23.64 -41.87 12.37
N GLU A 73 22.88 -42.21 13.43
CA GLU A 73 23.44 -42.25 14.78
C GLU A 73 24.21 -43.56 14.98
N THR A 74 25.54 -43.47 15.08
CA THR A 74 26.35 -44.49 15.75
C THR A 74 26.67 -44.02 17.17
N HIS A 75 26.22 -44.82 18.13
CA HIS A 75 26.33 -44.68 19.58
C HIS A 75 27.69 -44.18 20.14
N SER A 76 27.63 -43.30 21.13
CA SER A 76 28.40 -43.43 22.38
C SER A 76 27.78 -42.59 23.51
N ASP A 77 27.51 -43.24 24.64
CA ASP A 77 27.02 -42.68 25.90
C ASP A 77 28.02 -41.69 26.54
N ASP A 78 27.57 -40.53 27.02
CA ASP A 78 27.90 -40.05 28.37
C ASP A 78 27.02 -38.85 28.81
N GLU A 79 26.74 -38.78 30.11
CA GLU A 79 25.86 -37.79 30.76
C GLU A 79 26.52 -36.40 30.92
N THR A 80 25.76 -35.30 30.75
CA THR A 80 25.76 -34.12 31.66
C THR A 80 24.75 -33.03 31.25
N HIS A 81 24.11 -32.41 32.24
CA HIS A 81 23.16 -31.29 32.13
C HIS A 81 23.81 -29.95 31.73
N SER A 82 23.16 -29.14 30.88
CA SER A 82 23.09 -27.66 31.00
C SER A 82 22.12 -27.03 29.99
N ASP A 83 21.62 -25.85 30.36
CA ASP A 83 20.52 -25.06 29.80
C ASP A 83 20.73 -24.42 28.41
N ASP A 84 19.58 -24.02 27.83
CA ASP A 84 19.32 -22.86 26.96
C ASP A 84 20.01 -22.75 25.58
N GLU A 85 19.21 -22.89 24.51
CA GLU A 85 19.15 -21.95 23.37
C GLU A 85 18.09 -22.44 22.37
N THR A 86 17.01 -21.67 22.23
CA THR A 86 15.98 -21.86 21.21
C THR A 86 16.54 -21.43 19.86
N ASN A 87 17.09 -22.39 19.12
CA ASN A 87 17.54 -22.20 17.75
C ASN A 87 16.31 -22.02 16.84
N HIS A 88 15.93 -20.76 16.57
CA HIS A 88 14.95 -20.43 15.55
C HIS A 88 15.55 -20.76 14.17
N GLU A 89 15.24 -21.94 13.64
CA GLU A 89 15.48 -22.26 12.23
C GLU A 89 14.69 -21.29 11.34
N VAL A 90 15.42 -20.39 10.69
CA VAL A 90 14.90 -19.51 9.65
C VAL A 90 14.57 -20.37 8.43
N LYS A 91 13.28 -20.63 8.19
CA LYS A 91 12.81 -21.11 6.88
C LYS A 91 13.14 -20.05 5.82
N ILE A 92 14.17 -20.30 5.02
CA ILE A 92 14.40 -19.55 3.78
C ILE A 92 13.30 -20.00 2.80
N GLU A 93 12.23 -19.22 2.66
CA GLU A 93 11.30 -19.41 1.56
C GLU A 93 12.06 -19.19 0.24
N LEU A 94 12.32 -20.28 -0.49
CA LEU A 94 12.89 -20.21 -1.84
C LEU A 94 11.87 -19.50 -2.73
N GLY A 95 12.26 -18.34 -3.27
CA GLY A 95 11.43 -17.56 -4.19
C GLY A 95 11.00 -18.34 -5.44
N PRO A 96 10.09 -17.78 -6.26
CA PRO A 96 9.55 -18.44 -7.45
C PRO A 96 10.66 -18.92 -8.39
N GLN A 97 10.58 -20.16 -8.89
CA GLN A 97 11.65 -20.76 -9.70
C GLN A 97 11.43 -20.58 -11.22
N PRO A 98 12.45 -20.13 -11.98
CA PRO A 98 12.34 -19.96 -13.42
C PRO A 98 12.36 -21.29 -14.19
N LEU A 99 11.82 -21.26 -15.41
CA LEU A 99 11.96 -22.33 -16.40
C LEU A 99 13.10 -22.05 -17.37
N THR A 100 13.61 -23.09 -18.02
CA THR A 100 14.58 -22.92 -19.11
C THR A 100 13.94 -22.19 -20.29
N ILE A 101 14.74 -21.38 -20.98
CA ILE A 101 14.27 -20.60 -22.14
C ILE A 101 13.70 -21.50 -23.25
N MET A 102 14.24 -22.70 -23.44
CA MET A 102 13.71 -23.67 -24.41
C MET A 102 12.31 -24.12 -24.03
N LYS A 103 12.07 -24.42 -22.75
CA LYS A 103 10.73 -24.80 -22.28
C LYS A 103 9.75 -23.63 -22.37
N ALA A 104 10.18 -22.42 -22.02
CA ALA A 104 9.37 -21.21 -22.17
C ALA A 104 8.92 -20.97 -23.62
N ARG A 105 9.85 -21.08 -24.59
CA ARG A 105 9.53 -20.97 -26.03
C ARG A 105 8.58 -22.06 -26.50
N GLN A 106 8.71 -23.29 -25.99
CA GLN A 106 7.79 -24.39 -26.29
C GLN A 106 6.36 -24.08 -25.84
N LEU A 107 6.17 -23.64 -24.59
CA LEU A 107 4.86 -23.28 -24.03
C LEU A 107 4.21 -22.13 -24.81
N LEU A 108 4.96 -21.08 -25.13
CA LEU A 108 4.45 -19.95 -25.92
C LEU A 108 4.12 -20.34 -27.37
N SER A 109 4.87 -21.28 -27.96
CA SER A 109 4.56 -21.83 -29.29
C SER A 109 3.21 -22.56 -29.27
N TRP A 110 2.98 -23.39 -28.26
CA TRP A 110 1.69 -24.08 -28.07
C TRP A 110 0.54 -23.10 -27.84
N TYR A 111 0.75 -22.09 -27.01
CA TYR A 111 -0.22 -21.02 -26.82
C TYR A 111 -0.55 -20.34 -28.16
N THR A 112 0.46 -19.88 -28.89
CA THR A 112 0.29 -19.18 -30.18
C THR A 112 -0.43 -20.04 -31.21
N MET A 113 -0.08 -21.32 -31.31
CA MET A 113 -0.75 -22.27 -32.21
C MET A 113 -2.23 -22.46 -31.86
N SER A 114 -2.58 -22.48 -30.57
CA SER A 114 -3.95 -22.64 -30.12
C SER A 114 -4.86 -21.45 -30.44
N GLN A 115 -4.28 -20.26 -30.59
CA GLN A 115 -5.01 -19.02 -30.92
C GLN A 115 -5.19 -18.83 -32.43
N ASN A 116 -4.55 -19.66 -33.26
CA ASN A 116 -4.63 -19.56 -34.70
C ASN A 116 -5.94 -20.19 -35.22
N SER A 117 -6.79 -19.35 -35.82
CA SER A 117 -8.09 -19.75 -36.38
C SER A 117 -8.01 -20.77 -37.52
N ILE A 118 -6.84 -20.93 -38.16
CA ILE A 118 -6.58 -21.93 -39.21
C ILE A 118 -6.39 -23.33 -38.62
N VAL A 119 -5.94 -23.44 -37.36
CA VAL A 119 -5.71 -24.72 -36.67
C VAL A 119 -6.97 -25.20 -35.94
N SER A 120 -7.86 -24.27 -35.58
CA SER A 120 -9.15 -24.56 -34.93
C SER A 120 -10.15 -25.43 -35.70
N PRO A 121 -10.21 -25.53 -37.06
CA PRO A 121 -11.24 -26.33 -37.73
C PRO A 121 -10.89 -27.83 -37.81
N ALA A 122 -9.66 -28.23 -37.47
CA ALA A 122 -9.19 -29.59 -37.76
C ALA A 122 -9.58 -30.65 -36.72
N VAL A 123 -10.21 -30.28 -35.58
CA VAL A 123 -10.50 -31.22 -34.48
C VAL A 123 -11.88 -31.04 -33.84
N SER A 124 -12.82 -30.40 -34.52
CA SER A 124 -14.24 -30.51 -34.14
C SER A 124 -14.89 -31.49 -35.11
N PRO A 125 -15.46 -32.63 -34.66
CA PRO A 125 -16.45 -33.34 -35.47
C PRO A 125 -17.52 -32.32 -35.83
N ALA A 126 -17.80 -32.17 -37.12
CA ALA A 126 -18.66 -31.12 -37.66
C ALA A 126 -20.15 -31.28 -37.28
N ASP A 127 -20.49 -32.18 -36.36
CA ASP A 127 -21.85 -32.44 -35.93
C ASP A 127 -21.91 -32.37 -34.40
N LEU A 128 -22.83 -31.55 -33.89
CA LEU A 128 -23.18 -31.30 -32.48
C LEU A 128 -22.56 -30.03 -31.85
N LEU A 129 -22.96 -28.82 -32.31
CA LEU A 129 -23.25 -27.62 -31.49
C LEU A 129 -23.77 -26.48 -32.41
N PRO A 130 -24.70 -25.60 -31.96
CA PRO A 130 -25.29 -24.57 -32.79
C PRO A 130 -24.29 -23.45 -33.15
N PRO A 131 -24.51 -22.73 -34.27
CA PRO A 131 -23.57 -21.75 -34.79
C PRO A 131 -23.74 -20.39 -34.09
N ALA A 132 -23.12 -20.20 -32.93
CA ALA A 132 -22.91 -18.88 -32.33
C ALA A 132 -21.87 -18.96 -31.20
N VAL A 133 -21.05 -17.92 -31.07
CA VAL A 133 -19.96 -17.73 -30.09
C VAL A 133 -18.62 -18.32 -30.54
N SER A 134 -17.82 -17.51 -31.24
CA SER A 134 -16.36 -17.68 -31.29
C SER A 134 -15.83 -17.78 -29.85
N PRO A 135 -14.98 -18.77 -29.51
CA PRO A 135 -14.46 -18.90 -28.16
C PRO A 135 -13.75 -17.61 -27.75
N ALA A 136 -14.03 -17.14 -26.52
CA ALA A 136 -13.39 -15.96 -25.97
C ALA A 136 -11.85 -16.13 -25.98
N PRO A 137 -11.09 -15.04 -26.19
CA PRO A 137 -9.63 -15.10 -26.18
C PRO A 137 -9.12 -15.57 -24.81
N LEU A 138 -8.07 -16.38 -24.81
CA LEU A 138 -7.37 -16.75 -23.58
C LEU A 138 -6.71 -15.51 -22.96
N LEU A 139 -6.55 -15.52 -21.63
CA LEU A 139 -5.73 -14.53 -20.95
C LEU A 139 -4.27 -14.54 -21.47
N PRO A 140 -3.53 -13.43 -21.37
CA PRO A 140 -2.13 -13.39 -21.72
C PRO A 140 -1.32 -14.42 -20.92
N LEU A 141 -0.35 -15.05 -21.57
CA LEU A 141 0.54 -16.05 -20.96
C LEU A 141 1.95 -15.48 -20.81
N TRP A 142 2.53 -15.60 -19.62
CA TRP A 142 3.89 -15.18 -19.30
C TRP A 142 4.67 -16.34 -18.68
N VAL A 143 5.97 -16.41 -18.94
CA VAL A 143 6.85 -17.48 -18.45
C VAL A 143 8.10 -16.89 -17.81
N ARG A 144 8.37 -17.27 -16.56
CA ARG A 144 9.62 -16.93 -15.83
C ARG A 144 10.79 -17.67 -16.47
N CYS A 145 11.87 -16.95 -16.81
CA CYS A 145 13.03 -17.51 -17.51
C CYS A 145 14.31 -17.40 -16.68
N ASP A 146 15.22 -18.34 -16.88
CA ASP A 146 16.42 -18.55 -16.06
C ASP A 146 17.63 -17.66 -16.41
N MET A 147 17.48 -16.71 -17.36
CA MET A 147 18.57 -15.85 -17.83
C MET A 147 19.76 -16.60 -18.46
N ALA A 148 19.64 -17.90 -18.75
CA ALA A 148 20.77 -18.72 -19.20
C ALA A 148 21.21 -18.46 -20.65
N ASP A 149 20.43 -17.71 -21.43
CA ASP A 149 20.82 -17.32 -22.79
C ASP A 149 21.76 -16.11 -22.78
N PRO A 150 22.57 -15.91 -23.85
CA PRO A 150 23.48 -14.78 -23.94
C PRO A 150 22.82 -13.40 -23.85
N ALA A 151 21.50 -13.31 -24.10
CA ALA A 151 20.75 -12.07 -24.00
C ALA A 151 20.22 -11.78 -22.59
N GLY A 152 20.28 -12.75 -21.66
CA GLY A 152 19.78 -12.61 -20.30
C GLY A 152 18.27 -12.47 -20.20
N THR A 153 17.52 -13.33 -20.89
CA THR A 153 16.06 -13.33 -20.95
C THR A 153 15.45 -13.75 -19.61
N THR A 154 14.65 -12.86 -19.02
CA THR A 154 14.00 -13.04 -17.71
C THR A 154 12.50 -13.34 -17.83
N TRP A 155 11.85 -12.84 -18.89
CA TRP A 155 10.45 -13.13 -19.18
C TRP A 155 10.22 -13.31 -20.67
N LEU A 156 9.34 -14.25 -21.00
CA LEU A 156 8.72 -14.34 -22.31
C LEU A 156 7.20 -14.32 -22.15
N GLY A 157 6.49 -13.59 -23.00
CA GLY A 157 5.04 -13.46 -22.92
C GLY A 157 4.35 -13.56 -24.28
N ALA A 158 3.07 -13.89 -24.28
CA ALA A 158 2.20 -13.89 -25.45
C ALA A 158 0.80 -13.38 -25.10
N GLU A 159 0.25 -12.50 -25.95
CA GLU A 159 -1.11 -11.96 -25.80
C GLU A 159 -1.87 -12.02 -27.13
N THR A 160 -3.14 -12.37 -27.08
CA THR A 160 -4.00 -12.35 -28.27
C THR A 160 -4.39 -10.94 -28.68
N ALA A 161 -4.09 -10.58 -29.93
CA ALA A 161 -4.52 -9.30 -30.52
C ALA A 161 -5.84 -9.50 -31.27
N CYS A 162 -6.92 -8.87 -30.77
CA CYS A 162 -8.25 -8.95 -31.38
C CYS A 162 -8.60 -7.67 -32.15
N THR A 163 -9.16 -7.83 -33.36
CA THR A 163 -9.79 -6.74 -34.12
C THR A 163 -11.30 -7.02 -34.16
N GLY A 164 -12.07 -6.38 -33.27
CA GLY A 164 -13.47 -6.75 -33.01
C GLY A 164 -13.55 -8.11 -32.30
N ASN A 165 -14.49 -8.98 -32.71
CA ASN A 165 -14.64 -10.33 -32.13
C ASN A 165 -13.74 -11.40 -32.78
N LYS A 166 -12.79 -11.01 -33.64
CA LYS A 166 -11.89 -11.94 -34.32
C LYS A 166 -10.46 -11.75 -33.84
N VAL A 167 -9.82 -12.87 -33.50
CA VAL A 167 -8.37 -12.93 -33.26
C VAL A 167 -7.66 -12.57 -34.56
N SER A 168 -6.88 -11.49 -34.51
CA SER A 168 -6.15 -10.93 -35.65
C SER A 168 -4.65 -11.22 -35.61
N GLY A 169 -4.13 -11.66 -34.47
CA GLY A 169 -2.73 -12.03 -34.29
C GLY A 169 -2.42 -12.37 -32.83
N VAL A 170 -1.14 -12.60 -32.55
CA VAL A 170 -0.59 -12.76 -31.19
C VAL A 170 0.58 -11.80 -31.07
N LYS A 171 0.60 -11.01 -29.99
CA LYS A 171 1.74 -10.18 -29.60
C LYS A 171 2.71 -11.01 -28.79
N LEU A 172 3.99 -10.92 -29.10
CA LEU A 172 5.04 -11.64 -28.35
C LEU A 172 5.88 -10.64 -27.56
N TYR A 173 6.12 -10.96 -26.29
CA TYR A 173 6.90 -10.16 -25.36
C TYR A 173 8.21 -10.86 -25.03
N SER A 174 9.31 -10.10 -25.00
CA SER A 174 10.61 -10.56 -24.53
C SER A 174 11.21 -9.52 -23.60
N VAL A 175 11.49 -9.92 -22.36
CA VAL A 175 12.18 -9.09 -21.36
C VAL A 175 13.56 -9.67 -21.12
N THR A 176 14.58 -8.85 -21.31
CA THR A 176 15.97 -9.19 -20.98
C THR A 176 16.50 -8.27 -19.91
N CYS A 177 17.47 -8.74 -19.14
CA CYS A 177 18.15 -7.94 -18.13
C CYS A 177 19.66 -8.04 -18.30
N ALA A 178 20.32 -6.88 -18.37
CA ALA A 178 21.78 -6.78 -18.53
C ALA A 178 22.53 -6.78 -17.19
N GLY A 179 21.83 -7.06 -16.08
CA GLY A 179 22.37 -7.00 -14.73
C GLY A 179 22.46 -5.58 -14.17
N SER A 180 23.27 -5.46 -13.12
CA SER A 180 23.42 -4.25 -12.32
C SER A 180 24.69 -3.50 -12.74
N THR A 181 24.59 -2.23 -13.12
CA THR A 181 25.76 -1.42 -13.52
C THR A 181 25.77 -0.05 -12.86
N VAL A 182 26.98 0.47 -12.62
CA VAL A 182 27.24 1.82 -12.09
C VAL A 182 27.68 2.78 -13.21
N ASP A 183 28.14 2.26 -14.35
CA ASP A 183 28.63 3.07 -15.47
C ASP A 183 27.50 3.46 -16.42
N LYS A 184 27.29 4.77 -16.58
CA LYS A 184 26.31 5.34 -17.52
C LYS A 184 26.70 5.12 -18.99
N GLY A 185 27.98 4.92 -19.28
CA GLY A 185 28.48 4.64 -20.63
C GLY A 185 28.14 3.25 -21.15
N ALA A 186 27.73 2.34 -20.26
CA ALA A 186 27.31 0.98 -20.61
C ALA A 186 25.85 0.91 -21.11
N PHE A 187 25.08 1.99 -20.99
CA PHE A 187 23.70 2.01 -21.46
C PHE A 187 23.63 2.15 -22.98
N ILE A 188 22.68 1.43 -23.59
CA ILE A 188 22.28 1.68 -24.98
C ILE A 188 21.93 3.16 -25.14
N THR A 189 22.30 3.79 -26.25
CA THR A 189 21.89 5.16 -26.53
C THR A 189 20.43 5.22 -27.00
N LEU A 190 19.79 6.39 -26.88
CA LEU A 190 18.41 6.55 -27.38
C LEU A 190 18.32 6.29 -28.90
N ASP A 191 19.36 6.65 -29.64
CA ASP A 191 19.41 6.43 -31.08
C ASP A 191 19.58 4.95 -31.43
N GLU A 192 20.38 4.21 -30.68
CA GLU A 192 20.47 2.74 -30.81
C GLU A 192 19.14 2.06 -30.46
N LEU A 193 18.43 2.51 -29.42
CA LEU A 193 17.09 2.00 -29.08
C LEU A 193 16.08 2.26 -30.23
N LYS A 194 16.11 3.47 -30.80
CA LYS A 194 15.31 3.82 -31.99
C LYS A 194 15.72 2.97 -33.20
N GLN A 195 17.00 2.68 -33.37
CA GLN A 195 17.51 1.85 -34.46
C GLN A 195 17.07 0.39 -34.31
N GLU A 196 17.12 -0.18 -33.10
CA GLU A 196 16.66 -1.55 -32.87
C GLU A 196 15.16 -1.66 -33.11
N HIS A 197 14.38 -0.66 -32.71
CA HIS A 197 12.97 -0.57 -33.07
C HIS A 197 12.78 -0.45 -34.60
N LYS A 198 13.53 0.45 -35.26
CA LYS A 198 13.52 0.65 -36.73
C LYS A 198 13.82 -0.61 -37.52
N ARG A 199 14.70 -1.47 -37.01
CA ARG A 199 15.09 -2.72 -37.65
C ARG A 199 13.88 -3.65 -37.83
N ARG A 200 12.88 -3.53 -36.96
CA ARG A 200 11.68 -4.39 -36.94
C ARG A 200 10.43 -3.63 -37.40
N HIS A 201 10.27 -2.35 -37.06
CA HIS A 201 9.06 -1.55 -37.28
C HIS A 201 9.35 -0.05 -37.53
N HIS A 202 8.49 0.67 -38.26
CA HIS A 202 8.65 2.12 -38.50
C HIS A 202 8.32 2.96 -37.25
N PRO A 203 9.29 3.63 -36.59
CA PRO A 203 9.08 4.34 -35.32
C PRO A 203 8.17 5.55 -35.48
N SER A 204 7.25 5.75 -34.54
CA SER A 204 6.31 6.86 -34.59
C SER A 204 6.33 7.76 -33.36
N LEU A 205 6.60 7.21 -32.16
CA LEU A 205 6.46 7.95 -30.91
C LEU A 205 7.48 7.48 -29.88
N VAL A 206 8.05 8.43 -29.12
CA VAL A 206 8.96 8.16 -28.01
C VAL A 206 8.35 8.77 -26.74
N LYS A 207 8.16 7.95 -25.71
CA LYS A 207 7.59 8.32 -24.42
C LYS A 207 8.58 8.06 -23.30
N GLY A 208 8.58 8.93 -22.31
CA GLY A 208 9.37 8.80 -21.09
C GLY A 208 8.47 8.55 -19.89
N THR A 209 8.94 7.73 -18.97
CA THR A 209 8.34 7.49 -17.67
C THR A 209 9.39 7.60 -16.59
N ALA A 210 9.04 8.12 -15.42
CA ALA A 210 9.94 8.14 -14.27
C ALA A 210 9.14 8.13 -12.98
N GLN A 211 9.67 7.48 -11.95
CA GLN A 211 9.13 7.49 -10.60
C GLN A 211 10.15 8.04 -9.62
N TYR A 212 9.71 8.92 -8.75
CA TYR A 212 10.52 9.45 -7.65
C TYR A 212 9.85 9.20 -6.32
N ASN A 213 10.65 8.90 -5.30
CA ASN A 213 10.18 8.85 -3.93
C ASN A 213 10.27 10.26 -3.32
N LEU A 214 9.15 10.81 -2.89
CA LEU A 214 9.06 12.13 -2.26
C LEU A 214 9.09 12.04 -0.74
N PHE A 215 8.61 10.93 -0.18
CA PHE A 215 8.49 10.70 1.25
C PHE A 215 8.37 9.21 1.56
N GLY A 216 8.96 8.73 2.67
CA GLY A 216 8.73 7.38 3.21
C GLY A 216 9.97 6.51 3.40
N SER A 217 11.11 6.89 2.82
CA SER A 217 12.38 6.22 3.07
C SER A 217 13.46 7.27 3.35
N THR A 218 14.00 7.26 4.57
CA THR A 218 15.19 8.02 4.94
C THR A 218 16.26 7.04 5.36
N VAL A 219 17.33 6.95 4.58
CA VAL A 219 18.55 6.23 4.99
C VAL A 219 19.29 7.14 5.96
N VAL A 220 19.20 6.83 7.25
CA VAL A 220 20.02 7.48 8.29
C VAL A 220 21.05 6.45 8.72
N GLU A 221 22.34 6.80 8.61
CA GLU A 221 23.45 6.02 9.18
C GLU A 221 23.46 4.52 8.81
N LYS A 222 23.18 4.18 7.53
CA LYS A 222 23.14 2.80 7.00
C LYS A 222 22.03 1.90 7.58
N THR A 223 21.12 2.45 8.38
CA THR A 223 19.85 1.80 8.72
C THR A 223 18.71 2.47 7.95
N ALA A 224 18.00 1.70 7.12
CA ALA A 224 16.77 2.19 6.50
C ALA A 224 15.67 2.15 7.57
N ILE A 225 15.25 3.30 8.06
CA ILE A 225 13.98 3.40 8.80
C ILE A 225 12.90 3.56 7.74
N GLU A 226 12.35 2.43 7.29
CA GLU A 226 11.23 2.42 6.38
C GLU A 226 9.99 2.91 7.14
N SER A 227 9.46 4.06 6.75
CA SER A 227 8.11 4.44 7.15
C SER A 227 7.15 3.55 6.39
N GLN A 228 6.11 3.07 7.05
CA GLN A 228 5.00 2.41 6.35
C GLN A 228 4.23 3.38 5.43
N SER A 229 4.36 4.69 5.70
CA SER A 229 3.87 5.75 4.82
C SER A 229 4.83 6.00 3.67
N SER A 230 4.33 6.09 2.45
CA SER A 230 5.09 6.46 1.26
C SER A 230 4.32 7.41 0.35
N VAL A 231 5.01 8.42 -0.16
CA VAL A 231 4.50 9.30 -1.21
C VAL A 231 5.47 9.26 -2.37
N THR A 232 5.01 8.74 -3.50
CA THR A 232 5.78 8.70 -4.75
C THR A 232 5.11 9.56 -5.81
N VAL A 233 5.86 9.87 -6.87
CA VAL A 233 5.32 10.56 -8.04
C VAL A 233 5.70 9.83 -9.31
N ASP A 234 4.69 9.57 -10.14
CA ASP A 234 4.86 9.02 -11.48
C ASP A 234 4.78 10.15 -12.52
N PHE A 235 5.84 10.30 -13.31
CA PHE A 235 5.91 11.18 -14.46
C PHE A 235 5.71 10.41 -15.75
N ARG A 236 5.00 11.04 -16.69
CA ARG A 236 4.86 10.59 -18.07
C ARG A 236 4.98 11.76 -19.02
N TRP A 237 5.82 11.64 -20.04
CA TRP A 237 5.98 12.68 -21.07
C TRP A 237 6.28 12.07 -22.44
N SER A 238 6.26 12.92 -23.46
CA SER A 238 6.58 12.56 -24.85
C SER A 238 7.78 13.36 -25.32
N HIS A 239 8.39 12.92 -26.41
CA HIS A 239 9.57 13.55 -27.02
C HIS A 239 10.81 13.48 -26.13
N VAL A 240 11.14 12.28 -25.66
CA VAL A 240 12.39 12.05 -24.93
C VAL A 240 13.59 12.35 -25.84
N GLU A 241 14.53 13.14 -25.33
CA GLU A 241 15.74 13.54 -26.05
C GLU A 241 16.95 12.73 -25.58
N THR A 242 17.05 12.50 -24.26
CA THR A 242 18.19 11.80 -23.65
C THR A 242 17.75 10.75 -22.63
N ILE A 243 18.53 9.67 -22.51
CA ILE A 243 18.30 8.65 -21.48
C ILE A 243 18.64 9.23 -20.11
N LEU A 244 17.81 8.93 -19.11
CA LEU A 244 17.87 9.52 -17.76
C LEU A 244 17.65 11.04 -17.74
N GLU A 245 16.97 11.60 -18.76
CA GLU A 245 16.57 12.99 -18.69
C GLU A 245 15.55 13.22 -17.56
N THR A 246 15.68 14.38 -16.92
CA THR A 246 14.73 14.84 -15.91
C THR A 246 13.38 15.16 -16.59
N PRO A 247 12.24 14.72 -16.02
CA PRO A 247 10.93 15.02 -16.60
C PRO A 247 10.73 16.53 -16.81
N PRO A 248 10.27 16.97 -17.99
CA PRO A 248 10.02 18.39 -18.26
C PRO A 248 8.82 18.90 -17.45
N LEU A 249 8.72 20.21 -17.24
CA LEU A 249 7.60 20.82 -16.51
C LEU A 249 6.23 20.65 -17.21
N SER A 250 6.23 20.34 -18.51
CA SER A 250 5.05 20.03 -19.32
C SER A 250 4.60 18.56 -19.21
N SER A 251 5.34 17.73 -18.47
CA SER A 251 4.99 16.34 -18.22
C SER A 251 3.66 16.20 -17.45
N MET A 252 3.05 15.03 -17.57
CA MET A 252 1.98 14.61 -16.67
C MET A 252 2.58 14.03 -15.41
N ALA A 253 2.11 14.44 -14.23
CA ALA A 253 2.57 13.93 -12.95
C ALA A 253 1.39 13.47 -12.08
N THR A 254 1.51 12.26 -11.53
CA THR A 254 0.53 11.68 -10.61
C THR A 254 1.23 11.38 -9.29
N LEU A 255 0.76 11.99 -8.20
CA LEU A 255 1.17 11.59 -6.85
C LEU A 255 0.44 10.30 -6.48
N ASN A 256 1.18 9.35 -5.94
CA ASN A 256 0.67 8.14 -5.32
C ASN A 256 0.94 8.26 -3.82
N ILE A 257 -0.13 8.31 -3.02
CA ILE A 257 -0.09 8.69 -1.62
C ILE A 257 -0.63 7.52 -0.80
N LYS A 258 0.26 6.89 -0.04
CA LYS A 258 -0.07 5.87 0.96
C LYS A 258 0.44 6.35 2.32
N VAL A 259 -0.43 6.50 3.29
CA VAL A 259 -0.06 6.97 4.63
C VAL A 259 -0.60 5.98 5.64
N SER A 260 0.24 5.54 6.57
CA SER A 260 -0.13 4.67 7.67
C SER A 260 -0.44 5.50 8.90
N SER A 261 -1.44 5.08 9.67
CA SER A 261 -1.86 5.80 10.86
C SER A 261 -0.98 5.50 12.07
N GLY A 262 -0.71 6.53 12.87
CA GLY A 262 0.04 6.38 14.12
C GLY A 262 1.56 6.44 13.99
N ASP A 263 2.10 6.96 12.87
CA ASP A 263 3.53 7.27 12.78
C ASP A 263 3.91 8.30 13.86
N MET A 264 4.84 7.94 14.75
CA MET A 264 5.27 8.80 15.87
C MET A 264 5.86 10.15 15.42
N ARG A 265 6.29 10.26 14.16
CA ARG A 265 6.80 11.50 13.57
C ARG A 265 5.69 12.37 12.98
N SER A 266 4.48 11.83 12.85
CA SER A 266 3.30 12.58 12.40
C SER A 266 2.94 13.64 13.43
N PRO A 267 2.69 14.90 13.02
CA PRO A 267 2.14 15.91 13.91
C PRO A 267 0.78 15.49 14.53
N MET A 268 0.09 14.53 13.92
CA MET A 268 -1.21 14.02 14.38
C MET A 268 -1.10 12.84 15.34
N TYR A 269 0.11 12.39 15.71
CA TYR A 269 0.31 11.22 16.57
C TYR A 269 -0.45 11.29 17.90
N LEU A 270 -0.50 12.47 18.55
CA LEU A 270 -1.26 12.62 19.79
C LEU A 270 -2.77 12.43 19.58
N LEU A 271 -3.30 12.94 18.48
CA LEU A 271 -4.71 12.74 18.13
C LEU A 271 -4.99 11.27 17.74
N TYR A 272 -4.02 10.60 17.13
CA TYR A 272 -4.09 9.16 16.85
C TYR A 272 -4.19 8.35 18.15
N ARG A 273 -3.34 8.63 19.15
CA ARG A 273 -3.37 7.96 20.45
C ARG A 273 -4.72 8.08 21.15
N GLU A 274 -5.35 9.26 21.05
CA GLU A 274 -6.70 9.45 21.57
C GLU A 274 -7.74 8.61 20.82
N LEU A 275 -7.63 8.49 19.48
CA LEU A 275 -8.52 7.62 18.70
C LEU A 275 -8.30 6.14 19.03
N GLU A 276 -7.05 5.71 19.15
CA GLU A 276 -6.65 4.35 19.51
C GLU A 276 -7.25 3.98 20.88
N PHE A 277 -7.28 4.91 21.83
CA PHE A 277 -7.95 4.72 23.12
C PHE A 277 -9.46 4.50 22.96
N LEU A 278 -10.13 5.27 22.10
CA LEU A 278 -11.57 5.04 21.83
C LEU A 278 -11.82 3.71 21.15
N GLN A 279 -10.92 3.28 20.28
CA GLN A 279 -11.00 1.98 19.65
C GLN A 279 -10.86 0.85 20.68
N MET A 280 -9.91 0.97 21.61
CA MET A 280 -9.76 0.05 22.73
C MET A 280 -11.03 -0.03 23.59
N LEU A 281 -11.65 1.11 23.93
CA LEU A 281 -12.91 1.10 24.70
C LEU A 281 -14.06 0.45 23.91
N ALA A 282 -14.15 0.72 22.62
CA ALA A 282 -15.15 0.14 21.75
C ALA A 282 -14.97 -1.38 21.64
N ASP A 283 -13.74 -1.85 21.40
CA ASP A 283 -13.42 -3.27 21.38
C ASP A 283 -13.72 -3.93 22.72
N GLY A 284 -13.37 -3.28 23.84
CA GLY A 284 -13.70 -3.76 25.18
C GLY A 284 -15.19 -3.92 25.44
N LEU A 285 -16.02 -2.99 24.94
CA LEU A 285 -17.49 -3.12 25.01
C LEU A 285 -18.02 -4.25 24.12
N ARG A 286 -17.32 -4.60 23.05
CA ARG A 286 -17.71 -5.64 22.09
C ARG A 286 -17.28 -7.04 22.53
N THR A 287 -16.07 -7.18 23.07
CA THR A 287 -15.45 -8.46 23.45
C THR A 287 -15.64 -8.79 24.93
N GLY A 288 -15.83 -7.78 25.78
CA GLY A 288 -15.82 -7.92 27.24
C GLY A 288 -14.42 -7.95 27.85
N GLU A 289 -13.37 -7.88 27.02
CA GLU A 289 -11.97 -7.89 27.43
C GLU A 289 -11.28 -6.61 26.98
N THR A 290 -10.50 -5.97 27.86
CA THR A 290 -9.90 -4.67 27.59
C THR A 290 -8.43 -4.68 27.98
N GLU A 291 -7.56 -4.48 27.00
CA GLU A 291 -6.14 -4.22 27.22
C GLU A 291 -5.94 -2.72 27.40
N TRP A 292 -5.70 -2.29 28.64
CA TRP A 292 -5.51 -0.88 28.97
C TRP A 292 -4.16 -0.39 28.44
N MET A 293 -4.14 0.84 27.94
CA MET A 293 -2.92 1.49 27.48
C MET A 293 -1.95 1.77 28.63
N GLU A 294 -0.65 1.74 28.32
CA GLU A 294 0.37 2.15 29.29
C GLU A 294 0.21 3.64 29.66
N PRO A 295 0.17 3.97 30.96
CA PRO A 295 0.02 5.35 31.39
C PRO A 295 1.30 6.15 31.11
N VAL A 296 1.13 7.33 30.50
CA VAL A 296 2.25 8.23 30.19
C VAL A 296 2.65 9.08 31.42
N ASP A 297 1.77 9.21 32.41
CA ASP A 297 2.04 9.92 33.67
C ASP A 297 2.07 8.93 34.84
N SER A 298 2.92 9.22 35.83
CA SER A 298 3.00 8.50 37.10
C SER A 298 1.75 8.66 37.98
N ARG A 299 0.96 9.71 37.77
CA ARG A 299 -0.27 9.99 38.53
C ARG A 299 -1.44 9.18 38.00
N SER A 300 -2.27 8.64 38.89
CA SER A 300 -3.48 7.91 38.48
C SER A 300 -4.56 8.85 37.94
N ALA A 301 -5.45 8.32 37.08
CA ALA A 301 -6.62 9.03 36.59
C ALA A 301 -7.48 9.65 37.71
N VAL A 302 -7.65 8.93 38.83
CA VAL A 302 -8.42 9.40 40.00
C VAL A 302 -7.74 10.58 40.67
N GLN A 303 -6.42 10.54 40.82
CA GLN A 303 -5.65 11.64 41.40
C GLN A 303 -5.74 12.89 40.51
N MET A 304 -5.54 12.73 39.21
CA MET A 304 -5.64 13.84 38.25
C MET A 304 -7.05 14.44 38.23
N THR A 305 -8.09 13.61 38.27
CA THR A 305 -9.48 14.06 38.35
C THR A 305 -9.72 14.88 39.62
N ARG A 306 -9.18 14.46 40.77
CA ARG A 306 -9.26 15.20 42.03
C ARG A 306 -8.55 16.55 41.95
N GLU A 307 -7.29 16.55 41.51
CA GLU A 307 -6.47 17.77 41.40
C GLU A 307 -7.13 18.80 40.47
N TYR A 308 -7.80 18.35 39.41
CA TYR A 308 -8.59 19.19 38.53
C TYR A 308 -9.81 19.80 39.23
N LEU A 309 -10.63 18.98 39.90
CA LEU A 309 -11.82 19.46 40.61
C LEU A 309 -11.47 20.44 41.74
N ASP A 310 -10.32 20.26 42.38
CA ASP A 310 -9.80 21.16 43.42
C ASP A 310 -9.20 22.46 42.84
N GLY A 311 -9.20 22.63 41.51
CA GLY A 311 -8.66 23.81 40.82
C GLY A 311 -7.12 23.91 40.87
N ARG A 312 -6.42 22.81 41.19
CA ARG A 312 -4.96 22.77 41.36
C ARG A 312 -4.21 22.43 40.07
N MET A 313 -4.89 21.88 39.07
CA MET A 313 -4.33 21.73 37.72
C MET A 313 -4.38 23.07 36.97
N VAL A 314 -3.21 23.58 36.59
CA VAL A 314 -3.10 24.67 35.61
C VAL A 314 -3.48 24.08 34.24
N THR A 315 -4.40 24.74 33.54
CA THR A 315 -4.70 24.45 32.13
C THR A 315 -3.40 24.61 31.33
N PHE A 316 -2.74 23.52 31.00
CA PHE A 316 -1.54 23.56 30.16
C PHE A 316 -1.95 24.09 28.79
N GLN A 317 -1.56 25.33 28.51
CA GLN A 317 -1.80 26.09 27.29
C GLN A 317 -0.91 25.63 26.12
N THR A 318 -0.19 24.51 26.27
CA THR A 318 1.08 24.29 25.57
C THR A 318 0.96 23.52 24.24
N PHE A 319 -0.24 23.26 23.74
CA PHE A 319 -0.43 22.77 22.36
C PHE A 319 -1.42 23.61 21.54
N CYS A 320 -1.73 24.83 21.99
CA CYS A 320 -2.60 25.78 21.27
C CYS A 320 -1.96 26.41 20.00
N HIS A 321 -0.85 25.88 19.48
CA HIS A 321 -0.24 26.40 18.25
C HIS A 321 -0.94 25.89 16.97
N LEU A 322 -1.84 24.91 17.08
CA LEU A 322 -2.87 24.61 16.09
C LEU A 322 -4.19 25.25 16.59
N SER A 323 -4.29 26.57 16.41
CA SER A 323 -5.46 27.36 16.79
C SER A 323 -6.74 26.82 16.13
N ILE A 324 -7.79 26.61 16.93
CA ILE A 324 -9.11 27.26 16.80
C ILE A 324 -9.88 27.12 18.14
N SER A 325 -10.04 28.27 18.78
CA SER A 325 -11.11 28.68 19.71
C SER A 325 -11.41 27.90 21.01
N ASN A 326 -11.01 28.54 22.12
CA ASN A 326 -11.51 28.53 23.51
C ASN A 326 -12.97 28.08 23.80
N ILE A 327 -13.38 26.84 23.48
CA ILE A 327 -14.79 26.43 23.71
C ILE A 327 -14.99 25.09 24.46
N LEU A 328 -13.95 24.41 24.96
CA LEU A 328 -14.16 23.04 25.50
C LEU A 328 -13.42 22.67 26.78
N THR A 329 -13.12 23.63 27.67
CA THR A 329 -12.18 23.46 28.80
C THR A 329 -12.41 22.20 29.66
N VAL A 330 -13.64 21.75 29.88
CA VAL A 330 -13.90 20.57 30.72
C VAL A 330 -13.82 19.27 29.92
N PHE A 331 -14.41 19.18 28.73
CA PHE A 331 -14.28 17.98 27.88
C PHE A 331 -12.83 17.76 27.42
N PHE A 332 -12.09 18.83 27.14
CA PHE A 332 -10.70 18.75 26.70
C PHE A 332 -9.79 18.18 27.79
N LEU A 333 -9.97 18.61 29.05
CA LEU A 333 -9.17 18.11 30.18
C LEU A 333 -9.62 16.72 30.64
N PHE A 334 -10.94 16.47 30.64
CA PHE A 334 -11.48 15.18 31.06
C PHE A 334 -11.22 14.04 30.06
N HIS A 335 -10.95 14.36 28.80
CA HIS A 335 -10.61 13.37 27.78
C HIS A 335 -9.11 13.23 27.58
N HIS A 336 -8.39 14.33 27.33
CA HIS A 336 -6.97 14.30 26.96
C HIS A 336 -6.10 13.70 28.08
N TYR A 337 -6.28 14.15 29.33
CA TYR A 337 -5.50 13.62 30.47
C TYR A 337 -5.99 12.25 30.94
N PHE A 338 -7.27 11.94 30.75
CA PHE A 338 -7.84 10.66 31.17
C PHE A 338 -7.44 9.53 30.23
N SER A 339 -7.50 9.78 28.91
CA SER A 339 -7.14 8.84 27.85
C SER A 339 -5.63 8.61 27.76
N ILE A 340 -4.82 9.66 27.86
CA ILE A 340 -3.37 9.57 27.59
C ILE A 340 -2.56 9.27 28.85
N SER A 341 -3.04 9.63 30.04
CA SER A 341 -2.16 9.73 31.21
C SER A 341 -2.49 8.85 32.41
N GLY A 342 -3.61 8.10 32.50
CA GLY A 342 -3.81 7.37 33.77
C GLY A 342 -4.99 6.43 33.98
N VAL A 343 -5.82 6.12 32.99
CA VAL A 343 -6.83 5.05 33.17
C VAL A 343 -6.19 3.72 32.91
N THR A 344 -6.13 2.89 33.95
CA THR A 344 -5.51 1.55 33.89
C THR A 344 -6.50 0.44 34.24
N SER A 345 -7.73 0.80 34.58
CA SER A 345 -8.76 -0.14 34.99
C SER A 345 -10.17 0.40 34.79
N TYR A 346 -11.14 -0.51 34.73
CA TYR A 346 -12.56 -0.17 34.75
C TYR A 346 -12.97 0.60 36.02
N GLN A 347 -12.32 0.29 37.16
CA GLN A 347 -12.57 0.95 38.43
C GLN A 347 -12.17 2.44 38.38
N ASP A 348 -11.06 2.77 37.73
CA ASP A 348 -10.64 4.16 37.52
C ASP A 348 -11.71 4.96 36.77
N VAL A 349 -12.30 4.37 35.72
CA VAL A 349 -13.40 4.97 34.95
C VAL A 349 -14.60 5.26 35.84
N GLY A 350 -15.03 4.26 36.61
CA GLY A 350 -16.15 4.39 37.53
C GLY A 350 -15.93 5.45 38.60
N ASP A 351 -14.76 5.46 39.24
CA ASP A 351 -14.44 6.38 40.33
C ASP A 351 -14.32 7.83 39.83
N CYS A 352 -13.73 8.05 38.66
CA CYS A 352 -13.59 9.39 38.11
C CYS A 352 -14.93 9.98 37.66
N LEU A 353 -15.78 9.17 36.99
CA LEU A 353 -17.14 9.61 36.66
C LEU A 353 -17.97 9.89 37.91
N LYS A 354 -17.82 9.08 38.96
CA LYS A 354 -18.49 9.30 40.25
C LYS A 354 -18.07 10.63 40.90
N MET A 355 -16.78 10.97 40.83
CA MET A 355 -16.28 12.26 41.32
C MET A 355 -16.89 13.44 40.55
N VAL A 356 -16.93 13.36 39.22
CA VAL A 356 -17.53 14.42 38.39
C VAL A 356 -19.03 14.56 38.60
N ILE A 357 -19.76 13.45 38.62
CA ILE A 357 -21.21 13.48 38.81
C ILE A 357 -21.55 14.10 40.16
N LYS A 358 -20.79 13.78 41.22
CA LYS A 358 -20.95 14.44 42.53
C LYS A 358 -20.67 15.95 42.47
N ALA A 359 -19.57 16.35 41.85
CA ALA A 359 -19.22 17.76 41.71
C ALA A 359 -20.30 18.54 40.91
N LEU A 360 -20.90 17.93 39.88
CA LEU A 360 -22.04 18.49 39.17
C LEU A 360 -23.30 18.58 40.04
N GLN A 361 -23.61 17.53 40.81
CA GLN A 361 -24.78 17.47 41.69
C GLN A 361 -24.73 18.52 42.80
N TYR A 362 -23.55 18.74 43.39
CA TYR A 362 -23.35 19.78 44.41
C TYR A 362 -23.19 21.19 43.83
N GLY A 363 -23.03 21.31 42.51
CA GLY A 363 -22.84 22.58 41.82
C GLY A 363 -21.43 23.18 41.97
N ASP A 364 -20.46 22.36 42.39
CA ASP A 364 -19.05 22.73 42.55
C ASP A 364 -18.42 23.11 41.21
N ILE A 365 -18.90 22.50 40.12
CA ILE A 365 -18.47 22.79 38.74
C ILE A 365 -19.66 23.13 37.84
N LYS A 366 -19.47 24.08 36.93
CA LYS A 366 -20.44 24.47 35.89
C LYS A 366 -19.77 24.45 34.51
N PRO A 367 -19.45 23.25 33.99
CA PRO A 367 -18.70 23.12 32.75
C PRO A 367 -19.55 23.54 31.56
N TRP A 368 -18.99 24.26 30.58
CA TRP A 368 -19.72 24.66 29.37
C TRP A 368 -19.85 23.50 28.38
N ILE A 369 -20.99 23.37 27.71
CA ILE A 369 -21.24 22.34 26.69
C ILE A 369 -21.72 22.94 25.37
N HIS A 370 -21.31 22.31 24.27
CA HIS A 370 -21.83 22.61 22.95
C HIS A 370 -23.28 22.10 22.79
N ARG A 371 -24.15 22.91 22.18
CA ARG A 371 -25.59 22.63 22.04
C ARG A 371 -25.91 21.30 21.38
N ASP A 372 -25.05 20.84 20.49
CA ASP A 372 -25.27 19.63 19.69
C ASP A 372 -24.66 18.35 20.30
N SER A 373 -24.16 18.40 21.54
CA SER A 373 -23.55 17.21 22.17
C SER A 373 -24.64 16.26 22.70
N SER A 374 -24.67 15.02 22.21
CA SER A 374 -25.74 14.05 22.54
C SER A 374 -25.35 13.01 23.61
N SER A 375 -24.12 13.04 24.10
CA SER A 375 -23.61 12.10 25.10
C SER A 375 -24.42 12.09 26.41
N SER A 376 -24.36 10.97 27.13
CA SER A 376 -25.05 10.80 28.40
C SER A 376 -24.58 11.83 29.45
N LEU A 377 -23.27 12.13 29.49
CA LEU A 377 -22.74 13.15 30.39
C LEU A 377 -23.18 14.58 30.00
N SER A 378 -23.32 14.89 28.70
CA SER A 378 -23.77 16.22 28.30
C SER A 378 -25.18 16.52 28.82
N LYS A 379 -26.08 15.52 28.78
CA LYS A 379 -27.43 15.62 29.32
C LYS A 379 -27.42 15.85 30.84
N LEU A 380 -26.54 15.17 31.57
CA LEU A 380 -26.39 15.33 33.02
C LEU A 380 -25.89 16.72 33.41
N ILE A 381 -24.94 17.28 32.66
CA ILE A 381 -24.48 18.65 32.90
C ILE A 381 -25.60 19.66 32.61
N LEU A 382 -26.37 19.48 31.53
CA LEU A 382 -27.52 20.36 31.25
C LEU A 382 -28.56 20.31 32.38
N GLN A 383 -28.84 19.12 32.90
CA GLN A 383 -29.70 18.91 34.06
C GLN A 383 -29.14 19.57 35.33
N SER A 384 -27.81 19.58 35.52
CA SER A 384 -27.16 20.16 36.70
C SER A 384 -27.35 21.67 36.79
N TYR A 385 -27.40 22.37 35.64
CA TYR A 385 -27.69 23.80 35.59
C TYR A 385 -29.07 24.15 36.17
N HIS A 386 -30.01 23.22 36.08
CA HIS A 386 -31.37 23.37 36.61
C HIS A 386 -31.54 22.74 38.01
N HIS A 387 -30.46 22.22 38.61
CA HIS A 387 -30.47 21.51 39.90
C HIS A 387 -31.44 20.32 39.94
N GLN A 388 -31.66 19.67 38.79
CA GLN A 388 -32.53 18.52 38.62
C GLN A 388 -31.78 17.39 37.90
N MET A 389 -30.72 16.89 38.54
CA MET A 389 -29.96 15.75 38.00
C MET A 389 -30.62 14.43 38.35
N ASP A 390 -30.83 13.59 37.34
CA ASP A 390 -31.27 12.22 37.54
C ASP A 390 -30.17 11.39 38.24
N HIS A 391 -30.59 10.38 39.00
CA HIS A 391 -29.65 9.42 39.58
C HIS A 391 -29.08 8.50 38.49
N VAL A 392 -27.75 8.50 38.34
CA VAL A 392 -27.05 7.64 37.37
C VAL A 392 -26.42 6.46 38.08
N SER A 393 -26.83 5.24 37.71
CA SER A 393 -26.20 4.02 38.19
C SER A 393 -24.95 3.70 37.37
N LEU A 394 -23.77 3.90 37.96
CA LEU A 394 -22.47 3.56 37.36
C LEU A 394 -22.14 2.05 37.49
N THR A 395 -23.10 1.19 37.15
CA THR A 395 -23.00 -0.27 37.23
C THR A 395 -22.89 -0.90 35.84
N GLY A 396 -22.32 -2.11 35.74
CA GLY A 396 -22.30 -2.86 34.48
C GLY A 396 -21.23 -2.35 33.51
N LEU A 397 -21.62 -1.88 32.31
CA LEU A 397 -20.73 -1.26 31.31
C LEU A 397 -20.99 0.23 31.13
N THR A 398 -21.95 0.80 31.86
CA THR A 398 -22.40 2.20 31.74
C THR A 398 -21.25 3.21 31.82
N PRO A 399 -20.28 3.13 32.76
CA PRO A 399 -19.13 4.02 32.82
C PRO A 399 -18.29 4.06 31.54
N VAL A 400 -18.04 2.90 30.93
CA VAL A 400 -17.25 2.80 29.69
C VAL A 400 -18.03 3.35 28.50
N HIS A 401 -19.35 3.06 28.42
CA HIS A 401 -20.22 3.67 27.43
C HIS A 401 -20.21 5.21 27.52
N MET A 402 -20.36 5.77 28.72
CA MET A 402 -20.32 7.22 28.93
C MET A 402 -19.00 7.83 28.48
N LEU A 403 -17.88 7.16 28.81
CA LEU A 403 -16.55 7.63 28.42
C LEU A 403 -16.36 7.60 26.90
N LEU A 404 -16.77 6.52 26.24
CA LEU A 404 -16.68 6.38 24.78
C LEU A 404 -17.53 7.44 24.06
N GLU A 405 -18.77 7.68 24.51
CA GLU A 405 -19.64 8.73 23.96
C GLU A 405 -18.99 10.12 24.05
N MET A 406 -18.37 10.43 25.20
CA MET A 406 -17.69 11.70 25.41
C MET A 406 -16.48 11.86 24.48
N GLY A 407 -15.69 10.80 24.31
CA GLY A 407 -14.54 10.84 23.43
C GLY A 407 -14.93 11.00 21.97
N LEU A 408 -15.96 10.30 21.51
CA LEU A 408 -16.54 10.48 20.18
C LEU A 408 -17.00 11.93 19.96
N ASP A 409 -17.70 12.52 20.93
CA ASP A 409 -18.16 13.92 20.87
C ASP A 409 -17.01 14.93 20.81
N LYS A 410 -15.88 14.65 21.45
CA LYS A 410 -14.66 15.48 21.42
C LYS A 410 -13.96 15.36 20.07
N MET A 411 -13.68 14.13 19.65
CA MET A 411 -12.95 13.85 18.41
C MET A 411 -13.68 14.38 17.18
N ARG A 412 -15.03 14.26 17.12
CA ARG A 412 -15.84 14.91 16.08
C ARG A 412 -15.56 16.40 15.98
N LYS A 413 -15.55 17.10 17.12
CA LYS A 413 -15.31 18.55 17.15
C LYS A 413 -13.91 18.91 16.71
N ASP A 414 -12.91 18.11 17.09
CA ASP A 414 -11.53 18.36 16.66
C ASP A 414 -11.37 18.17 15.14
N TYR A 415 -11.95 17.12 14.56
CA TYR A 415 -11.95 16.92 13.11
C TYR A 415 -12.73 18.03 12.39
N ILE A 416 -13.87 18.48 12.93
CA ILE A 416 -14.61 19.64 12.40
C ILE A 416 -13.73 20.89 12.45
N ASN A 417 -13.14 21.20 13.60
CA ASN A 417 -12.32 22.39 13.80
C ASN A 417 -11.12 22.41 12.86
N TYR A 418 -10.47 21.27 12.65
CA TYR A 418 -9.37 21.18 11.71
C TYR A 418 -9.84 21.27 10.25
N LEU A 419 -10.73 20.38 9.82
CA LEU A 419 -11.09 20.24 8.40
C LEU A 419 -11.92 21.42 7.88
N ILE A 420 -12.84 21.95 8.70
CA ILE A 420 -13.62 23.14 8.35
C ILE A 420 -12.82 24.40 8.64
N GLY A 421 -12.04 24.45 9.73
CA GLY A 421 -11.24 25.63 10.06
C GLY A 421 -10.10 25.91 9.08
N GLN A 422 -9.62 24.89 8.36
CA GLN A 422 -8.69 25.02 7.25
C GLN A 422 -9.42 25.15 5.88
N ASP A 423 -10.74 25.33 5.87
CA ASP A 423 -11.61 25.41 4.70
C ASP A 423 -11.54 24.19 3.75
N LEU A 424 -10.96 23.06 4.16
CA LEU A 424 -10.74 21.88 3.32
C LEU A 424 -12.05 21.16 2.92
N THR A 425 -13.12 21.35 3.70
CA THR A 425 -14.43 20.76 3.41
C THR A 425 -15.57 21.50 4.14
N THR A 426 -16.80 21.03 3.93
CA THR A 426 -17.99 21.58 4.60
C THR A 426 -18.63 20.55 5.53
N LEU A 427 -19.42 21.03 6.50
CA LEU A 427 -20.14 20.16 7.44
C LEU A 427 -21.07 19.18 6.71
N ASN A 428 -21.65 19.58 5.57
CA ASN A 428 -22.50 18.71 4.76
C ASN A 428 -21.75 17.49 4.23
N HIS A 429 -20.50 17.65 3.79
CA HIS A 429 -19.68 16.53 3.33
C HIS A 429 -19.20 15.64 4.47
N LEU A 430 -19.09 16.19 5.69
CA LEU A 430 -18.72 15.43 6.89
C LEU A 430 -19.90 14.72 7.56
N SER A 431 -21.16 15.03 7.20
CA SER A 431 -22.37 14.51 7.84
C SER A 431 -22.38 12.99 8.03
N TYR A 432 -21.92 12.22 7.02
CA TYR A 432 -21.79 10.77 7.11
C TYR A 432 -20.85 10.36 8.25
N TYR A 433 -19.67 10.99 8.34
CA TYR A 433 -18.65 10.65 9.33
C TYR A 433 -18.98 11.11 10.74
N LEU A 434 -19.76 12.18 10.86
CA LEU A 434 -20.11 12.82 12.13
C LEU A 434 -21.44 12.30 12.72
N SER A 435 -22.16 11.44 12.00
CA SER A 435 -23.44 10.92 12.43
C SER A 435 -23.35 10.18 13.78
N THR A 436 -24.40 10.34 14.59
CA THR A 436 -24.54 9.75 15.94
C THR A 436 -25.69 8.74 16.00
N VAL A 437 -26.29 8.40 14.85
CA VAL A 437 -27.48 7.54 14.76
C VAL A 437 -27.11 6.06 14.82
N GLU A 438 -25.92 5.75 14.35
CA GLU A 438 -25.34 4.42 14.27
C GLU A 438 -24.86 3.93 15.64
N ASP A 439 -24.51 2.65 15.75
CA ASP A 439 -23.93 2.13 16.97
C ASP A 439 -22.51 2.69 17.22
N LEU A 440 -22.03 2.58 18.46
CA LEU A 440 -20.74 3.17 18.87
C LEU A 440 -19.54 2.58 18.10
N GLN A 441 -19.59 1.33 17.65
CA GLN A 441 -18.49 0.73 16.90
C GLN A 441 -18.36 1.39 15.53
N GLU A 442 -19.48 1.52 14.83
CA GLU A 442 -19.52 2.19 13.52
C GLU A 442 -19.12 3.68 13.64
N GLN A 443 -19.51 4.35 14.73
CA GLN A 443 -19.07 5.72 15.00
C GLN A 443 -17.54 5.82 15.13
N VAL A 444 -16.89 4.89 15.84
CA VAL A 444 -15.42 4.84 15.96
C VAL A 444 -14.76 4.57 14.60
N ILE A 445 -15.26 3.60 13.83
CA ILE A 445 -14.73 3.27 12.49
C ILE A 445 -14.78 4.50 11.56
N ARG A 446 -15.88 5.26 11.61
CA ARG A 446 -16.01 6.51 10.81
C ARG A 446 -15.03 7.60 11.24
N LEU A 447 -14.78 7.73 12.54
CA LEU A 447 -13.73 8.66 13.01
C LEU A 447 -12.33 8.19 12.63
N ARG A 448 -12.08 6.87 12.58
CA ARG A 448 -10.81 6.32 12.08
C ARG A 448 -10.58 6.66 10.60
N LYS A 449 -11.62 6.58 9.77
CA LYS A 449 -11.58 7.05 8.38
C LYS A 449 -11.25 8.55 8.29
N LEU A 450 -11.85 9.39 9.14
CA LEU A 450 -11.53 10.83 9.17
C LEU A 450 -10.10 11.10 9.65
N HIS A 451 -9.62 10.34 10.63
CA HIS A 451 -8.26 10.47 11.14
C HIS A 451 -7.23 10.17 10.06
N HIS A 452 -7.42 9.07 9.34
CA HIS A 452 -6.52 8.69 8.28
C HIS A 452 -6.51 9.72 7.14
N LEU A 453 -7.68 10.25 6.77
CA LEU A 453 -7.76 11.41 5.87
C LEU A 453 -6.94 12.59 6.39
N LEU A 454 -7.06 12.92 7.68
CA LEU A 454 -6.33 14.02 8.30
C LEU A 454 -4.81 13.82 8.24
N GLU A 455 -4.33 12.61 8.52
CA GLU A 455 -2.90 12.28 8.40
C GLU A 455 -2.40 12.38 6.96
N ILE A 456 -3.20 11.95 5.98
CA ILE A 456 -2.88 12.16 4.56
C ILE A 456 -2.74 13.66 4.29
N MET A 457 -3.69 14.50 4.74
CA MET A 457 -3.64 15.94 4.51
C MET A 457 -2.42 16.59 5.16
N VAL A 458 -2.14 16.26 6.43
CA VAL A 458 -1.01 16.81 7.19
C VAL A 458 0.31 16.37 6.59
N THR A 459 0.42 15.10 6.14
CA THR A 459 1.62 14.59 5.48
C THR A 459 1.89 15.37 4.20
N CYS A 460 0.87 15.53 3.34
CA CYS A 460 1.01 16.25 2.09
C CYS A 460 1.24 17.77 2.28
N SER A 461 0.64 18.39 3.29
CA SER A 461 0.85 19.81 3.56
C SER A 461 2.22 20.10 4.20
N THR A 462 2.65 19.26 5.14
CA THR A 462 3.87 19.48 5.93
C THR A 462 5.12 19.08 5.16
N PHE A 463 5.10 17.92 4.49
CA PHE A 463 6.30 17.38 3.83
C PHE A 463 6.38 17.76 2.35
N LEU A 464 5.24 17.86 1.66
CA LEU A 464 5.21 18.18 0.23
C LEU A 464 4.86 19.66 -0.05
N CYS A 465 4.48 20.42 0.97
CA CYS A 465 4.05 21.82 0.84
C CYS A 465 2.97 22.01 -0.23
N LEU A 466 2.04 21.06 -0.36
CA LEU A 466 1.01 21.13 -1.39
C LEU A 466 0.12 22.37 -1.19
N PRO A 467 -0.21 23.10 -2.27
CA PRO A 467 -1.08 24.26 -2.18
C PRO A 467 -2.52 23.84 -1.84
N TYR A 468 -3.27 24.79 -1.29
CA TYR A 468 -4.64 24.58 -0.82
C TYR A 468 -5.56 23.93 -1.86
N ASP A 469 -5.50 24.31 -3.14
CA ASP A 469 -6.35 23.72 -4.19
C ASP A 469 -6.14 22.21 -4.35
N ARG A 470 -4.90 21.75 -4.16
CA ARG A 470 -4.55 20.32 -4.21
C ARG A 470 -4.99 19.59 -2.96
N LEU A 471 -4.78 20.18 -1.79
CA LEU A 471 -5.22 19.62 -0.51
C LEU A 471 -6.75 19.50 -0.44
N PHE A 472 -7.47 20.51 -0.93
CA PHE A 472 -8.93 20.49 -1.03
C PHE A 472 -9.39 19.33 -1.94
N LEU A 473 -8.82 19.20 -3.15
CA LEU A 473 -9.16 18.11 -4.06
C LEU A 473 -8.88 16.74 -3.44
N LEU A 474 -7.73 16.57 -2.80
CA LEU A 474 -7.35 15.34 -2.12
C LEU A 474 -8.32 15.01 -0.97
N THR A 475 -8.71 16.01 -0.18
CA THR A 475 -9.73 15.87 0.87
C THR A 475 -11.04 15.32 0.29
N GLN A 476 -11.52 15.88 -0.82
CA GLN A 476 -12.75 15.40 -1.44
C GLN A 476 -12.63 13.97 -1.97
N LEU A 477 -11.48 13.60 -2.55
CA LEU A 477 -11.21 12.22 -3.00
C LEU A 477 -11.27 11.22 -1.84
N CYS A 478 -10.59 11.53 -0.73
CA CYS A 478 -10.61 10.68 0.46
C CYS A 478 -12.03 10.56 1.07
N LEU A 479 -12.76 11.68 1.20
CA LEU A 479 -14.13 11.69 1.71
C LEU A 479 -15.08 10.87 0.82
N GLN A 480 -14.91 10.89 -0.49
CA GLN A 480 -15.73 10.11 -1.41
C GLN A 480 -15.42 8.62 -1.30
N TYR A 481 -14.13 8.26 -1.25
CA TYR A 481 -13.68 6.87 -1.14
C TYR A 481 -14.19 6.21 0.16
N TYR A 482 -13.90 6.81 1.32
CA TYR A 482 -14.25 6.22 2.62
C TYR A 482 -15.75 6.21 2.92
N LYS A 483 -16.56 6.90 2.12
CA LYS A 483 -18.03 6.85 2.22
C LYS A 483 -18.58 5.53 1.68
N THR A 484 -17.92 4.91 0.71
CA THR A 484 -18.37 3.67 0.05
C THR A 484 -17.49 2.47 0.33
N CYS A 485 -16.23 2.70 0.71
CA CYS A 485 -15.25 1.64 0.95
C CYS A 485 -15.05 1.41 2.47
N PRO A 486 -14.65 0.20 2.88
CA PRO A 486 -14.20 -0.05 4.25
C PRO A 486 -12.94 0.77 4.56
N TYR A 487 -12.58 0.81 5.83
CA TYR A 487 -11.30 1.37 6.23
C TYR A 487 -10.15 0.47 5.71
N ASP A 488 -9.17 1.09 5.05
CA ASP A 488 -8.03 0.41 4.42
C ASP A 488 -6.83 1.37 4.46
N GLU A 489 -5.81 1.01 5.25
CA GLU A 489 -4.56 1.77 5.39
C GLU A 489 -3.61 1.54 4.21
N ASP A 490 -3.77 0.41 3.51
CA ASP A 490 -2.95 0.05 2.35
C ASP A 490 -3.43 0.73 1.07
N HIS A 491 -4.59 1.39 1.11
CA HIS A 491 -5.13 2.10 -0.03
C HIS A 491 -4.22 3.25 -0.49
N GLU A 492 -3.89 3.25 -1.78
CA GLU A 492 -3.08 4.28 -2.42
C GLU A 492 -3.96 5.32 -3.13
N PHE A 493 -3.96 6.56 -2.63
CA PHE A 493 -4.66 7.66 -3.26
C PHE A 493 -3.84 8.28 -4.40
N LYS A 494 -4.50 8.52 -5.54
CA LYS A 494 -3.86 9.12 -6.73
C LYS A 494 -4.31 10.55 -6.95
N LEU A 495 -3.37 11.49 -7.04
CA LEU A 495 -3.63 12.92 -7.25
C LEU A 495 -2.84 13.48 -8.42
N GLN A 496 -3.54 14.04 -9.41
CA GLN A 496 -2.90 14.74 -10.52
C GLN A 496 -2.30 16.07 -10.05
N ILE A 497 -1.01 16.27 -10.35
CA ILE A 497 -0.26 17.47 -9.94
C ILE A 497 0.51 18.08 -11.11
N LYS A 498 0.71 19.40 -11.06
CA LYS A 498 1.61 20.05 -12.01
C LYS A 498 3.06 19.83 -11.57
N PRO A 499 3.97 19.36 -12.45
CA PRO A 499 5.37 19.16 -12.12
C PRO A 499 6.07 20.38 -11.50
N ALA A 500 5.64 21.59 -11.85
CA ALA A 500 6.18 22.84 -11.30
C ALA A 500 6.04 22.93 -9.77
N LEU A 501 4.95 22.40 -9.19
CA LEU A 501 4.68 22.48 -7.75
C LEU A 501 5.64 21.64 -6.91
N ILE A 502 6.16 20.55 -7.47
CA ILE A 502 7.03 19.57 -6.80
C ILE A 502 8.43 19.51 -7.42
N SER A 503 8.77 20.49 -8.28
CA SER A 503 10.04 20.55 -9.02
C SER A 503 11.27 20.40 -8.13
N HIS A 504 11.24 21.03 -6.96
CA HIS A 504 12.32 20.98 -5.98
C HIS A 504 12.62 19.59 -5.42
N PHE A 505 11.67 18.65 -5.46
CA PHE A 505 11.87 17.28 -4.97
C PHE A 505 12.55 16.36 -5.97
N TYR A 506 12.37 16.56 -7.28
CA TYR A 506 12.86 15.58 -8.27
C TYR A 506 13.94 16.12 -9.21
N GLN A 507 14.07 17.44 -9.37
CA GLN A 507 15.02 18.00 -10.35
C GLN A 507 16.49 17.73 -10.03
N LYS A 508 16.82 17.48 -8.76
CA LYS A 508 18.18 17.18 -8.30
C LYS A 508 18.35 15.74 -7.81
N GLU A 509 17.25 14.99 -7.74
CA GLU A 509 17.24 13.63 -7.24
C GLU A 509 17.34 12.64 -8.39
N GLN A 510 17.78 11.42 -8.07
CA GLN A 510 17.74 10.31 -9.01
C GLN A 510 16.39 9.61 -8.92
N ALA A 511 15.84 9.26 -10.08
CA ALA A 511 14.61 8.49 -10.16
C ALA A 511 14.84 7.09 -9.55
N VAL A 512 13.85 6.60 -8.81
CA VAL A 512 13.79 5.21 -8.32
C VAL A 512 13.57 4.27 -9.50
N PHE A 513 12.78 4.73 -10.46
CA PHE A 513 12.52 4.06 -11.73
C PHE A 513 12.54 5.08 -12.87
N TRP A 514 13.14 4.72 -14.00
CA TRP A 514 13.12 5.52 -15.21
C TRP A 514 12.94 4.60 -16.43
N GLY A 515 12.10 5.00 -17.37
CA GLY A 515 11.80 4.22 -18.55
C GLY A 515 11.67 5.08 -19.80
N VAL A 516 12.08 4.53 -20.93
CA VAL A 516 11.77 5.09 -22.26
C VAL A 516 11.16 4.01 -23.13
N GLU A 517 10.10 4.36 -23.83
CA GLU A 517 9.36 3.50 -24.75
C GLU A 517 9.37 4.12 -26.14
N VAL A 518 9.77 3.34 -27.14
CA VAL A 518 9.60 3.64 -28.57
C VAL A 518 8.46 2.78 -29.09
N SER A 519 7.43 3.39 -29.66
CA SER A 519 6.27 2.67 -30.17
C SER A 519 5.88 3.03 -31.61
N SER A 520 5.22 2.07 -32.26
CA SER A 520 4.72 2.15 -33.63
C SER A 520 3.35 1.50 -33.78
N GLY A 521 2.49 2.08 -34.62
CA GLY A 521 1.12 1.61 -34.81
C GLY A 521 0.17 2.05 -33.71
N ASN A 522 -1.12 1.73 -33.86
CA ASN A 522 -2.18 2.09 -32.92
C ASN A 522 -3.02 0.86 -32.52
N GLY A 523 -3.46 0.83 -31.26
CA GLY A 523 -4.41 -0.17 -30.75
C GLY A 523 -3.86 -1.61 -30.76
N PRO A 524 -4.59 -2.60 -31.32
CA PRO A 524 -4.19 -4.01 -31.25
C PRO A 524 -2.93 -4.34 -32.08
N ARG A 525 -2.47 -3.42 -32.93
CA ARG A 525 -1.25 -3.55 -33.74
C ARG A 525 -0.11 -2.64 -33.27
N GLU A 526 -0.27 -2.01 -32.11
CA GLU A 526 0.84 -1.29 -31.48
C GLU A 526 1.94 -2.29 -31.14
N VAL A 527 3.19 -1.92 -31.45
CA VAL A 527 4.45 -2.62 -31.15
C VAL A 527 5.38 -1.66 -30.41
N LYS A 528 6.18 -2.19 -29.49
CA LYS A 528 6.93 -1.37 -28.52
C LYS A 528 8.31 -1.94 -28.26
N THR A 529 9.27 -1.05 -28.06
CA THR A 529 10.60 -1.38 -27.54
C THR A 529 10.91 -0.41 -26.42
N SER A 530 11.17 -0.94 -25.23
CA SER A 530 11.35 -0.14 -24.02
C SER A 530 12.66 -0.49 -23.32
N LEU A 531 13.29 0.54 -22.77
CA LEU A 531 14.42 0.44 -21.83
C LEU A 531 13.93 0.91 -20.47
N LEU A 532 14.08 0.07 -19.45
CA LEU A 532 13.71 0.36 -18.06
C LEU A 532 14.96 0.30 -17.17
N LEU A 533 15.07 1.27 -16.28
CA LEU A 533 16.14 1.44 -15.31
C LEU A 533 15.51 1.55 -13.92
N SER A 534 16.01 0.80 -12.96
CA SER A 534 15.44 0.77 -11.60
C SER A 534 16.54 0.58 -10.57
N ASP A 535 16.41 1.21 -9.40
CA ASP A 535 17.29 0.98 -8.24
C ASP A 535 16.90 -0.27 -7.43
N LYS A 536 15.74 -0.86 -7.71
CA LYS A 536 15.29 -2.17 -7.20
C LYS A 536 15.12 -3.19 -8.33
N PRO A 537 15.29 -4.50 -8.08
CA PRO A 537 15.00 -5.54 -9.06
C PRO A 537 13.55 -5.46 -9.57
N LEU A 538 13.35 -5.42 -10.90
CA LEU A 538 12.00 -5.48 -11.50
C LEU A 538 11.47 -6.92 -11.63
N VAL A 539 12.25 -7.91 -11.21
CA VAL A 539 11.96 -9.33 -11.39
C VAL A 539 12.23 -10.07 -10.09
N GLU A 540 11.19 -10.68 -9.53
CA GLU A 540 11.23 -11.35 -8.22
C GLU A 540 12.00 -12.69 -8.21
N HIS A 541 12.09 -13.37 -9.36
CA HIS A 541 12.67 -14.72 -9.48
C HIS A 541 14.17 -14.74 -9.80
N ILE A 542 14.82 -13.57 -9.86
CA ILE A 542 16.25 -13.44 -10.14
C ILE A 542 16.90 -12.77 -8.95
N ILE A 543 17.80 -13.49 -8.28
CA ILE A 543 18.61 -12.96 -7.19
C ILE A 543 19.91 -12.45 -7.78
N PHE A 544 20.15 -11.14 -7.67
CA PHE A 544 21.43 -10.55 -8.05
C PHE A 544 22.39 -10.65 -6.86
N GLU A 545 23.53 -11.33 -7.04
CA GLU A 545 24.61 -11.28 -6.05
C GLU A 545 25.11 -9.84 -5.93
N THR A 546 24.83 -9.20 -4.79
CA THR A 546 25.27 -7.83 -4.54
C THR A 546 26.73 -7.90 -4.11
N GLY A 547 27.65 -7.44 -4.96
CA GLY A 547 29.09 -7.48 -4.66
C GLY A 547 29.41 -6.74 -3.35
N GLU A 548 30.15 -7.39 -2.45
CA GLU A 548 30.65 -6.81 -1.20
C GLU A 548 31.45 -5.53 -1.49
N ILE A 549 30.98 -4.39 -0.98
CA ILE A 549 31.76 -3.14 -0.98
C ILE A 549 32.69 -3.20 0.25
N PRO A 550 34.02 -3.08 0.11
CA PRO A 550 34.93 -3.11 1.25
C PRO A 550 34.67 -1.92 2.17
N SER A 551 34.36 -2.21 3.43
CA SER A 551 34.20 -1.20 4.49
C SER A 551 35.56 -0.55 4.80
N SER A 552 35.68 0.76 4.55
CA SER A 552 36.74 1.57 5.16
C SER A 552 36.18 2.32 6.37
N PRO A 553 37.00 2.52 7.43
CA PRO A 553 36.53 3.04 8.71
C PRO A 553 36.30 4.57 8.69
N PRO A 554 35.52 5.10 9.67
CA PRO A 554 35.04 6.47 9.64
C PRO A 554 36.07 7.42 10.25
N ASP A 555 36.37 8.51 9.55
CA ASP A 555 36.94 9.71 10.14
C ASP A 555 36.06 10.93 9.85
N ILE A 556 36.13 11.85 10.80
CA ILE A 556 35.10 12.81 11.21
C ILE A 556 34.98 14.04 10.28
N MET A 557 33.74 14.51 10.16
CA MET A 557 33.25 15.89 9.90
C MET A 557 32.97 16.43 8.47
N LEU A 558 31.75 16.96 8.38
CA LEU A 558 31.24 18.13 7.65
C LEU A 558 30.65 17.95 6.24
N CYS A 559 29.43 18.51 6.11
CA CYS A 559 28.64 18.74 4.91
C CYS A 559 29.43 18.75 3.59
N SER A 560 29.20 17.73 2.77
CA SER A 560 29.18 17.90 1.32
C SER A 560 28.37 16.77 0.69
N SER A 561 27.60 17.13 -0.33
CA SER A 561 26.85 16.26 -1.21
C SER A 561 27.68 15.08 -1.70
N GLN A 562 27.50 13.91 -1.11
CA GLN A 562 27.93 12.65 -1.72
C GLN A 562 26.77 12.12 -2.55
N THR A 563 26.87 12.30 -3.87
CA THR A 563 26.14 11.49 -4.85
C THR A 563 26.54 10.04 -4.65
N SER A 564 25.76 9.30 -3.87
CA SER A 564 25.85 7.84 -3.82
C SER A 564 25.56 7.32 -5.23
N SER A 565 26.56 6.70 -5.85
CA SER A 565 26.38 6.02 -7.13
C SER A 565 25.47 4.82 -6.92
N LYS A 566 24.16 5.01 -7.09
CA LYS A 566 23.19 3.93 -7.04
C LYS A 566 23.44 2.95 -8.19
N VAL A 567 23.46 1.67 -7.87
CA VAL A 567 23.48 0.59 -8.85
C VAL A 567 22.11 0.55 -9.53
N LEU A 568 22.07 0.57 -10.87
CA LEU A 568 20.83 0.47 -11.63
C LEU A 568 20.75 -0.89 -12.32
N SER A 569 19.59 -1.54 -12.21
CA SER A 569 19.26 -2.72 -13.01
C SER A 569 18.67 -2.29 -14.35
N VAL A 570 19.22 -2.84 -15.44
CA VAL A 570 18.82 -2.49 -16.82
C VAL A 570 17.94 -3.59 -17.39
N PHE A 571 16.75 -3.23 -17.87
CA PHE A 571 15.82 -4.15 -18.52
C PHE A 571 15.43 -3.66 -19.92
N HIS A 572 15.40 -4.58 -20.89
CA HIS A 572 14.87 -4.31 -22.22
C HIS A 572 13.60 -5.12 -22.46
N LEU A 573 12.51 -4.44 -22.80
CA LEU A 573 11.25 -5.05 -23.17
C LEU A 573 11.00 -4.87 -24.67
N HIS A 574 10.72 -5.96 -25.36
CA HIS A 574 10.33 -5.97 -26.77
C HIS A 574 8.93 -6.55 -26.88
N MET A 575 8.06 -5.89 -27.64
CA MET A 575 6.71 -6.34 -27.97
C MET A 575 6.55 -6.29 -29.49
N GLU A 576 6.36 -7.47 -30.10
CA GLU A 576 6.19 -7.69 -31.55
C GLU A 576 4.77 -8.07 -31.95
#